data_AF-A0A8B9S906-F1
#
_entry.id   AF-A0A8B9S906-F1
#
_cell.length_a   1.000
_cell.length_b   1.000
_cell.length_c   1.000
_cell.angle_alpha   90.00
_cell.angle_beta   90.00
_cell.angle_gamma   90.00
#
_symmetry.space_group_name_H-M   'P 1'
#
loop_
_entity.id
_entity.type
_entity.pdbx_description
1 polymer ?
#
loop_
_entity_poly.entity_id
_entity_poly.type
_entity_poly.pdbx_seq_one_letter_code
_entity_poly.pdbx_strand_id
1 'polypeptide(L)'
;MLLFVLFSLPNTRFASVYATRGANRIGRVYKKAIFRQFTDDTYSQEIPKATWLGFMGPVLKAEEEDVFIIHLKNFASRPYSVHPHGVFYDKDSEGKSLGCEEQSETPITLPGKDVFL
;
A
#
# COMPACT_ATOMS: atom_id res chain seq x y z
N MET A 1 -8.65 8.25 6.55
CA MET A 1 -9.67 7.22 6.83
C MET A 1 -8.98 5.95 7.32
N LEU A 2 -9.12 5.57 8.60
CA LEU A 2 -8.57 4.31 9.12
C LEU A 2 -9.51 3.16 8.77
N LEU A 3 -9.01 2.12 8.11
CA LEU A 3 -9.75 0.87 7.90
C LEU A 3 -9.41 -0.11 9.03
N PHE A 4 -10.41 -0.48 9.81
CA PHE A 4 -10.31 -1.54 10.82
C PHE A 4 -10.70 -2.87 10.18
N VAL A 5 -9.78 -3.83 10.12
CA VAL A 5 -10.07 -5.19 9.62
C VAL A 5 -10.36 -6.10 10.81
N LEU A 6 -11.58 -6.65 10.87
CA LEU A 6 -12.01 -7.61 11.89
C LEU A 6 -12.02 -9.03 11.28
N PHE A 7 -11.02 -9.84 11.57
CA PHE A 7 -10.96 -11.24 11.13
C PHE A 7 -11.43 -12.17 12.25
N SER A 8 -12.62 -12.79 12.13
CA SER A 8 -13.16 -13.69 13.16
C SER A 8 -12.49 -15.06 13.04
N LEU A 9 -11.61 -15.39 13.98
CA LEU A 9 -10.98 -16.72 14.08
C LEU A 9 -11.69 -17.55 15.14
N PRO A 10 -11.85 -18.87 14.93
CA PRO A 10 -12.35 -19.77 15.97
C PRO A 10 -11.44 -19.69 17.20
N ASN A 11 -12.05 -19.56 18.38
CA ASN A 11 -11.35 -19.34 19.65
C ASN A 11 -10.69 -20.65 20.14
N THR A 12 -9.62 -21.06 19.47
CA THR A 12 -8.77 -22.16 19.91
C THR A 12 -7.70 -21.65 20.88
N ARG A 13 -7.18 -22.54 21.73
CA ARG A 13 -6.15 -22.20 22.73
C ARG A 13 -4.88 -21.59 22.12
N PHE A 14 -4.58 -21.93 20.86
CA PHE A 14 -3.44 -21.39 20.13
C PHE A 14 -3.75 -20.03 19.46
N ALA A 15 -4.97 -19.83 18.97
CA ALA A 15 -5.37 -18.57 18.34
C ALA A 15 -5.43 -17.39 19.34
N SER A 16 -5.78 -17.68 20.60
CA SER A 16 -5.87 -16.66 21.67
C SER A 16 -4.53 -15.96 21.95
N VAL A 17 -3.40 -16.63 21.67
CA VAL A 17 -2.06 -16.05 21.82
C VAL A 17 -1.90 -14.82 20.91
N TYR A 18 -2.46 -14.86 19.70
CA TYR A 18 -2.30 -13.82 18.68
C TYR A 18 -3.48 -12.85 18.61
N ALA A 19 -4.70 -13.34 18.85
CA ALA A 19 -5.92 -12.57 18.57
C ALA A 19 -6.50 -11.84 19.79
N THR A 20 -6.21 -12.31 21.01
CA THR A 20 -6.83 -11.77 22.23
C THR A 20 -6.14 -10.48 22.67
N ARG A 21 -6.94 -9.44 22.88
CA ARG A 21 -6.50 -8.15 23.42
C ARG A 21 -6.31 -8.25 24.94
N GLY A 22 -5.32 -7.55 25.49
CA GLY A 22 -5.06 -7.48 26.92
C GLY A 22 -4.21 -6.27 27.29
N ALA A 23 -3.89 -6.09 28.57
CA ALA A 23 -3.11 -4.94 29.05
C ALA A 23 -1.78 -4.76 28.26
N ASN A 24 -1.10 -5.87 27.96
CA ASN A 24 0.17 -5.89 27.23
C ASN A 24 0.03 -6.55 25.84
N ARG A 25 -1.18 -6.62 25.27
CA ARG A 25 -1.43 -7.26 23.96
C ARG A 25 -2.40 -6.44 23.11
N ILE A 26 -1.96 -6.05 21.92
CA ILE A 26 -2.76 -5.28 20.95
C ILE A 26 -4.00 -6.09 20.49
N GLY A 27 -3.84 -7.42 20.35
CA GLY A 27 -4.87 -8.32 19.83
C GLY A 27 -4.86 -8.40 18.31
N ARG A 28 -6.00 -8.71 17.69
CA ARG A 28 -6.10 -8.95 16.23
C ARG A 28 -6.16 -7.71 15.32
N VAL A 29 -6.38 -6.51 15.88
CA VAL A 29 -6.65 -5.29 15.08
C VAL A 29 -5.42 -4.38 15.07
N TYR A 30 -4.86 -4.15 13.89
CA TYR A 30 -3.66 -3.34 13.67
C TYR A 30 -3.92 -2.22 12.66
N LYS A 31 -3.32 -1.05 12.89
CA LYS A 31 -3.29 0.04 11.92
C LYS A 31 -2.30 -0.30 10.80
N LYS A 32 -2.75 -0.29 9.55
CA LYS A 32 -1.93 -0.57 8.36
C LYS A 32 -2.12 0.55 7.32
N ALA A 33 -1.06 0.84 6.56
CA ALA A 33 -1.17 1.57 5.31
C ALA A 33 -1.38 0.53 4.20
N ILE A 34 -2.36 0.76 3.32
CA ILE A 34 -2.72 -0.16 2.24
C ILE A 34 -2.92 0.63 0.95
N PHE A 35 -2.54 0.05 -0.18
CA PHE A 35 -2.83 0.60 -1.48
C PHE A 35 -4.29 0.33 -1.86
N ARG A 36 -4.92 1.32 -2.49
CA ARG A 36 -6.30 1.30 -2.97
C ARG A 36 -6.35 1.89 -4.37
N GLN A 37 -7.26 1.38 -5.18
CA GLN A 37 -7.48 1.87 -6.53
C GLN A 37 -8.65 2.85 -6.52
N PHE A 38 -8.50 3.93 -7.28
CA PHE A 38 -9.53 4.93 -7.51
C PHE A 38 -9.81 5.03 -9.00
N THR A 39 -10.95 5.61 -9.35
CA THR A 39 -11.38 5.80 -10.74
C THR A 39 -10.53 6.82 -11.49
N ASP A 40 -10.03 7.84 -10.79
CA ASP A 40 -9.39 9.01 -11.36
C ASP A 40 -8.46 9.71 -10.34
N ASP A 41 -7.85 10.82 -10.78
CA ASP A 41 -6.92 11.66 -10.05
C ASP A 41 -7.57 12.51 -8.93
N THR A 42 -8.89 12.48 -8.80
CA THR A 42 -9.60 13.13 -7.68
C THR A 42 -9.55 12.27 -6.41
N TYR A 43 -9.28 10.96 -6.55
CA TYR A 43 -9.25 9.98 -5.47
C TYR A 43 -10.56 9.97 -4.65
N SER A 44 -11.69 10.29 -5.29
CA SER A 44 -13.00 10.39 -4.64
C SER A 44 -13.77 9.06 -4.63
N GLN A 45 -13.70 8.31 -5.72
CA GLN A 45 -14.42 7.04 -5.89
C GLN A 45 -13.45 5.85 -5.90
N GLU A 46 -13.52 5.01 -4.86
CA GLU A 46 -12.71 3.78 -4.74
C GLU A 46 -13.29 2.66 -5.60
N ILE A 47 -12.42 1.95 -6.33
CA ILE A 47 -12.78 0.73 -7.07
C ILE A 47 -12.75 -0.46 -6.10
N PRO A 48 -13.88 -1.18 -5.94
CA PRO A 48 -13.92 -2.31 -5.02
C PRO A 48 -13.03 -3.46 -5.53
N LYS A 49 -12.18 -3.98 -4.64
CA LYS A 49 -11.38 -5.18 -4.90
C LYS A 49 -12.10 -6.45 -4.48
N ALA A 50 -11.68 -7.58 -5.05
CA ALA A 50 -12.20 -8.88 -4.69
C ALA A 50 -11.98 -9.18 -3.18
N THR A 51 -12.96 -9.79 -2.53
CA THR A 51 -12.95 -10.05 -1.08
C THR A 51 -11.77 -10.92 -0.63
N TRP A 52 -11.36 -11.87 -1.46
CA TRP A 52 -10.23 -12.77 -1.19
C TRP A 52 -8.86 -12.07 -1.23
N LEU A 53 -8.76 -10.87 -1.79
CA LEU A 53 -7.51 -10.11 -1.84
C LEU A 53 -7.12 -9.52 -0.46
N GLY A 54 -8.09 -9.44 0.45
CA GLY A 54 -7.86 -9.01 1.83
C GLY A 54 -7.21 -7.63 1.93
N PHE A 55 -6.00 -7.56 2.50
CA PHE A 55 -5.26 -6.31 2.68
C PHE A 55 -4.29 -5.99 1.52
N MET A 56 -4.17 -6.86 0.51
CA MET A 56 -3.31 -6.60 -0.64
C MET A 56 -3.82 -5.42 -1.47
N GLY A 57 -2.91 -4.73 -2.16
CA GLY A 57 -3.23 -3.63 -3.09
C GLY A 57 -3.93 -4.12 -4.35
N PRO A 58 -4.34 -3.22 -5.25
CA PRO A 58 -4.96 -3.62 -6.52
C PRO A 58 -4.02 -4.45 -7.39
N VAL A 59 -4.60 -5.28 -8.25
CA VAL A 59 -3.83 -6.08 -9.22
C VAL A 59 -3.61 -5.24 -10.46
N LEU A 60 -2.36 -4.93 -10.76
CA LEU A 60 -1.95 -4.30 -12.02
C LEU A 60 -1.65 -5.41 -13.04
N LYS A 61 -2.18 -5.27 -14.26
CA LYS A 61 -1.98 -6.21 -15.37
C LYS A 61 -1.74 -5.42 -16.64
N ALA A 62 -0.85 -5.94 -17.46
CA ALA A 62 -0.45 -5.39 -18.75
C ALA A 62 0.08 -6.54 -19.61
N GLU A 63 0.08 -6.34 -20.92
CA GLU A 63 0.70 -7.23 -21.89
C GLU A 63 2.16 -6.85 -22.14
N GLU A 64 2.85 -7.61 -22.99
CA GLU A 64 4.20 -7.21 -23.43
C GLU A 64 4.10 -5.90 -24.23
N GLU A 65 5.07 -5.01 -24.06
CA GLU A 65 5.12 -3.66 -24.68
C GLU A 65 4.14 -2.61 -24.13
N ASP A 66 3.26 -2.99 -23.20
CA ASP A 66 2.43 -2.03 -22.47
C ASP A 66 3.26 -1.21 -21.47
N VAL A 67 2.82 0.04 -21.25
CA VAL A 67 3.44 0.96 -20.28
C VAL A 67 2.47 1.19 -19.12
N PHE A 68 2.94 0.95 -17.90
CA PHE A 68 2.22 1.36 -16.71
C PHE A 68 2.44 2.84 -16.44
N ILE A 69 1.34 3.58 -16.29
CA ILE A 69 1.35 4.95 -15.74
C ILE A 69 0.61 4.90 -14.42
N ILE A 70 1.33 5.10 -13.31
CA ILE A 70 0.76 4.97 -11.98
C ILE A 70 0.66 6.36 -11.33
N HIS A 71 -0.57 6.79 -11.11
CA HIS A 71 -0.87 7.99 -10.34
C HIS A 71 -0.99 7.62 -8.85
N LEU A 72 -0.01 8.01 -8.05
CA LEU A 72 0.06 7.66 -6.64
C LEU A 72 -0.12 8.89 -5.75
N LYS A 73 -1.06 8.82 -4.80
CA LYS A 73 -1.23 9.82 -3.74
C LYS A 73 -1.15 9.20 -2.36
N ASN A 74 -0.33 9.80 -1.50
CA ASN A 74 -0.11 9.31 -0.15
C ASN A 74 -1.04 9.97 0.87
N PHE A 75 -2.09 9.26 1.26
CA PHE A 75 -3.00 9.69 2.33
C PHE A 75 -2.57 9.23 3.74
N ALA A 76 -1.43 8.56 3.86
CA ALA A 76 -0.91 8.09 5.14
C ALA A 76 -0.07 9.16 5.85
N SER A 77 0.26 8.92 7.11
CA SER A 77 0.99 9.87 7.96
C SER A 77 2.52 9.79 7.83
N ARG A 78 3.04 8.95 6.93
CA ARG A 78 4.48 8.71 6.74
C ARG A 78 4.79 8.68 5.25
N PRO A 79 6.03 8.99 4.83
CA PRO A 79 6.45 8.83 3.44
C PRO A 79 6.34 7.37 3.00
N TYR A 80 5.87 7.16 1.77
CA TYR A 80 5.78 5.84 1.12
C TYR A 80 6.17 5.95 -0.35
N SER A 81 6.52 4.82 -0.96
CA SER A 81 6.86 4.71 -2.38
C SER A 81 6.35 3.36 -2.92
N VAL A 82 6.45 3.18 -4.24
CA VAL A 82 6.18 1.91 -4.93
C VAL A 82 7.43 1.55 -5.70
N HIS A 83 7.94 0.33 -5.49
CA HIS A 83 9.06 -0.22 -6.24
C HIS A 83 8.54 -1.38 -7.09
N PRO A 84 8.46 -1.22 -8.43
CA PRO A 84 7.92 -2.25 -9.28
C PRO A 84 8.94 -3.37 -9.51
N HIS A 85 8.43 -4.59 -9.71
CA HIS A 85 9.23 -5.77 -10.02
C HIS A 85 8.74 -6.39 -11.33
N GLY A 86 9.67 -6.87 -12.16
CA GLY A 86 9.33 -7.57 -13.41
C GLY A 86 8.92 -6.65 -14.57
N VAL A 87 9.24 -5.36 -14.48
CA VAL A 87 9.04 -4.36 -15.54
C VAL A 87 10.28 -3.47 -15.65
N PHE A 88 10.45 -2.81 -16.79
CA PHE A 88 11.47 -1.79 -16.97
C PHE A 88 10.94 -0.43 -16.47
N TYR A 89 11.83 0.35 -15.86
CA TYR A 89 11.53 1.69 -15.35
C TYR A 89 12.81 2.53 -15.38
N ASP A 90 12.63 3.84 -15.54
CA ASP A 90 13.71 4.82 -15.41
C ASP A 90 14.02 5.10 -13.93
N LYS A 91 15.16 5.72 -13.66
CA LYS A 91 15.66 5.90 -12.29
C LYS A 91 14.75 6.75 -11.41
N ASP A 92 14.08 7.71 -12.02
CA ASP A 92 13.05 8.56 -11.44
C ASP A 92 11.71 7.81 -11.16
N SER A 93 11.52 6.60 -11.69
CA SER A 93 10.39 5.70 -11.38
C SER A 93 10.77 4.51 -10.48
N GLU A 94 12.01 4.44 -9.95
CA GLU A 94 12.48 3.30 -9.15
C GLU A 94 11.75 3.18 -7.80
N GLY A 95 11.41 4.29 -7.15
CA GLY A 95 10.70 4.28 -5.86
C GLY A 95 11.49 3.68 -4.68
N LYS A 96 12.83 3.62 -4.78
CA LYS A 96 13.73 3.20 -3.71
C LYS A 96 14.79 4.26 -3.47
N SER A 97 14.98 4.68 -2.22
CA SER A 97 16.14 5.50 -1.85
C SER A 97 17.32 4.63 -1.45
N LEU A 98 18.43 4.76 -2.17
CA LEU A 98 19.73 4.26 -1.74
C LEU A 98 20.43 5.43 -1.03
N GLY A 99 20.65 5.30 0.28
CA GLY A 99 21.08 6.39 1.16
C GLY A 99 22.53 6.87 1.01
N CYS A 100 23.10 6.87 -0.20
CA CYS A 100 24.50 7.20 -0.42
C CYS A 100 24.75 8.37 -1.39
N GLU A 101 23.75 8.96 -2.06
CA GLU A 101 23.96 10.12 -2.94
C GLU A 101 22.92 11.21 -2.69
N GLU A 102 23.41 12.41 -2.36
CA GLU A 102 22.64 13.66 -2.48
C GLU A 102 22.53 14.00 -3.97
N GLN A 103 21.42 13.62 -4.59
CA GLN A 103 20.75 14.41 -5.64
C GLN A 103 19.42 13.77 -6.05
N SER A 104 18.40 14.65 -6.13
CA SER A 104 17.11 14.64 -6.86
C SER A 104 16.51 13.32 -7.37
N GLU A 105 15.19 13.17 -7.17
CA GLU A 105 14.27 12.35 -8.01
C GLU A 105 13.98 10.89 -7.61
N THR A 106 14.21 10.43 -6.38
CA THR A 106 13.50 9.19 -5.97
C THR A 106 12.03 9.53 -5.68
N PRO A 107 11.04 8.84 -6.28
CA PRO A 107 9.63 9.17 -6.17
C PRO A 107 9.06 8.66 -4.83
N ILE A 108 9.54 9.26 -3.75
CA ILE A 108 8.99 9.07 -2.41
C ILE A 108 7.84 10.06 -2.25
N THR A 109 6.62 9.54 -2.14
CA THR A 109 5.43 10.34 -1.85
C THR A 109 5.40 10.73 -0.38
N LEU A 110 5.58 12.02 -0.10
CA LEU A 110 5.33 12.59 1.22
C LEU A 110 3.83 12.60 1.55
N PRO A 111 3.44 12.64 2.84
CA PRO A 111 2.04 12.76 3.23
C PRO A 111 1.31 13.92 2.53
N GLY A 112 0.17 13.63 1.92
CA GLY A 112 -0.65 14.58 1.17
C GLY A 112 -0.15 14.93 -0.23
N LYS A 113 1.00 14.38 -0.66
CA LYS A 113 1.56 14.60 -1.99
C LYS A 113 1.20 13.48 -2.96
N ASP A 114 1.11 13.87 -4.22
CA ASP A 114 0.95 13.02 -5.39
C ASP A 114 2.25 12.95 -6.20
N VAL A 115 2.43 11.83 -6.90
CA VAL A 115 3.55 11.51 -7.78
C VAL A 115 3.02 10.65 -8.94
N PHE A 116 3.66 10.81 -10.09
CA PHE A 116 3.47 10.01 -11.29
C PHE A 116 4.67 9.08 -11.43
N LEU A 117 4.41 7.81 -11.69
CA LEU A 117 5.41 6.74 -11.84
C LEU A 117 5.23 6.03 -13.18
#